data_AF-A0AB74LIH1-F1
#
_entry.id   AF-A0AB74LIH1-F1
#
_cell.length_a   1.000
_cell.length_b   1.000
_cell.length_c   1.000
_cell.angle_alpha   90.00
_cell.angle_beta   90.00
_cell.angle_gamma   90.00
#
_symmetry.space_group_name_H-M   'P 1'
#
loop_
_entity.id
_entity.type
_entity.pdbx_description
1 polymer ?
#
loop_
_entity_poly.entity_id
_entity_poly.type
_entity_poly.pdbx_seq_one_letter_code
_entity_poly.pdbx_strand_id
1 'polypeptide(L)'
;MAKTSHRVSSADGMSKRILRLIIAQSGFYSAALQLGNVSIVLPFVVAELDAELWIAALIFPAFTAGGAIGNVVAPPAVAAVPRRHRLFIIVSCLAVLAGVNALCATIGKGSVAGILLVVNVTLIGVVSAISFVAFADLVAAMPSGTARARILLTEVGVGAALTAVVAATLSFVPDQHPLSRNIHLLWTAAVAMAISAAICRALPHRIVPRVHAAPGLHKLVYVGWTAIRTNGWYRRYLLVQVLFGSVVLGSSFHSIRVAAVPGDQPDEVVAVVLFVCVGLLGGIALWNRVRERFGLVGLFVGSALVSIAAAVLSIAFDLAGAWPNVVAIGLVIALVSIANQSVFTAGQLWIARDAEPGLRTSLISFGQLVINAGLVGMGLALGLIAQDHDAVWPVMIVLLLNLTAAYSATRFAPAKSVDVRGLPQVSRTSRPKTGG
;
A
#
# COMPACT_ATOMS: atom_id res chain seq x y z
N MET A 1 27.33 42.42 32.93
CA MET A 1 26.47 41.22 33.07
C MET A 1 25.69 41.00 31.78
N ALA A 2 25.88 39.83 31.17
CA ALA A 2 25.48 39.52 29.80
C ALA A 2 23.96 39.39 29.60
N LYS A 3 23.40 40.13 28.64
CA LYS A 3 22.09 39.84 28.04
C LYS A 3 22.29 38.84 26.90
N THR A 4 22.10 37.56 27.19
CA THR A 4 22.00 36.52 26.18
C THR A 4 20.70 36.68 25.40
N SER A 5 20.81 37.25 24.19
CA SER A 5 19.74 37.23 23.21
C SER A 5 19.48 35.77 22.80
N HIS A 6 18.41 35.17 23.30
CA HIS A 6 17.89 33.93 22.74
C HIS A 6 17.44 34.21 21.30
N ARG A 7 18.29 33.85 20.33
CA ARG A 7 17.92 33.75 18.91
C ARG A 7 16.73 32.81 18.79
N VAL A 8 15.57 33.39 18.48
CA VAL A 8 14.45 32.69 17.86
C VAL A 8 14.91 32.29 16.46
N SER A 9 15.57 31.13 16.31
CA SER A 9 15.86 30.58 14.99
C SER A 9 14.61 29.89 14.45
N SER A 10 13.85 30.65 13.66
CA SER A 10 13.06 30.21 12.51
C SER A 10 12.71 28.71 12.45
N ALA A 11 11.52 28.36 12.90
CA ALA A 11 10.84 27.11 12.58
C ALA A 11 10.28 27.10 11.15
N ASP A 12 11.09 27.53 10.16
CA ASP A 12 10.63 27.76 8.77
C ASP A 12 11.59 27.17 7.71
N GLY A 13 12.40 26.18 8.09
CA GLY A 13 13.41 25.62 7.21
C GLY A 13 13.52 24.11 7.32
N MET A 14 12.60 23.37 6.72
CA MET A 14 12.94 21.99 6.35
C MET A 14 14.07 22.10 5.31
N SER A 15 15.30 21.82 5.74
CA SER A 15 16.48 21.90 4.86
C SER A 15 16.22 21.09 3.58
N LYS A 16 16.55 21.65 2.41
CA LYS A 16 16.45 20.96 1.10
C LYS A 16 17.06 19.56 1.15
N ARG A 17 18.09 19.35 1.99
CA ARG A 17 18.73 18.05 2.24
C ARG A 17 17.78 17.03 2.89
N ILE A 18 17.02 17.44 3.90
CA ILE A 18 16.04 16.58 4.59
C ILE A 18 14.94 16.16 3.62
N LEU A 19 14.42 17.12 2.84
CA LEU A 19 13.40 16.83 1.84
C LEU A 19 13.89 15.81 0.80
N ARG A 20 15.12 15.97 0.28
CA ARG A 20 15.72 14.99 -0.64
C ARG A 20 15.89 13.61 -0.01
N LEU A 21 16.30 13.53 1.26
CA LEU A 21 16.45 12.26 1.96
C LEU A 21 15.11 11.54 2.15
N ILE A 22 14.04 12.28 2.49
CA ILE A 22 12.69 11.70 2.59
C ILE A 22 12.23 11.20 1.22
N ILE A 23 12.38 11.99 0.16
CA ILE A 23 12.00 11.56 -1.20
C ILE A 23 12.80 10.33 -1.64
N ALA A 24 14.11 10.29 -1.38
CA ALA A 24 14.94 9.15 -1.72
C ALA A 24 14.52 7.89 -0.92
N GLN A 25 14.31 8.02 0.39
CA GLN A 25 13.85 6.93 1.25
C GLN A 25 12.50 6.38 0.79
N SER A 26 11.52 7.25 0.60
CA SER A 26 10.18 6.90 0.09
C SER A 26 10.24 6.29 -1.32
N GLY A 27 11.12 6.79 -2.19
CA GLY A 27 11.32 6.25 -3.54
C GLY A 27 11.86 4.81 -3.51
N PHE A 28 12.94 4.54 -2.76
CA PHE A 28 13.48 3.19 -2.61
C PHE A 28 12.51 2.25 -1.86
N TYR A 29 11.79 2.75 -0.86
CA TYR A 29 10.75 2.01 -0.16
C TYR A 29 9.62 1.58 -1.11
N SER A 30 9.08 2.53 -1.88
CA SER A 30 8.03 2.25 -2.85
C SER A 30 8.52 1.32 -3.97
N ALA A 31 9.75 1.49 -4.44
CA ALA A 31 10.34 0.62 -5.45
C ALA A 31 10.45 -0.83 -4.94
N ALA A 32 10.89 -1.02 -3.69
CA ALA A 32 10.96 -2.34 -3.07
C ALA A 32 9.59 -3.01 -2.93
N LEU A 33 8.55 -2.25 -2.54
CA LEU A 33 7.18 -2.78 -2.46
C LEU A 33 6.62 -3.18 -3.83
N GLN A 34 6.99 -2.47 -4.89
CA GLN A 34 6.55 -2.80 -6.26
C GLN A 34 7.32 -3.99 -6.84
N LEU A 35 8.64 -4.07 -6.62
CA LEU A 35 9.48 -5.19 -7.07
C LEU A 35 9.14 -6.50 -6.32
N GLY A 36 8.85 -6.41 -5.03
CA GLY A 36 8.44 -7.55 -4.20
C GLY A 36 6.92 -7.66 -4.03
N ASN A 37 6.12 -7.15 -4.98
CA ASN A 37 4.68 -7.01 -4.82
C ASN A 37 4.04 -8.36 -4.46
N VAL A 38 3.51 -8.43 -3.24
CA VAL A 38 2.93 -9.64 -2.66
C VAL A 38 1.73 -10.17 -3.44
N SER A 39 0.99 -9.28 -4.11
CA SER A 39 -0.21 -9.64 -4.87
C SER A 39 0.10 -10.09 -6.28
N ILE A 40 1.26 -9.70 -6.82
CA ILE A 40 1.60 -9.89 -8.23
C ILE A 40 2.78 -10.84 -8.35
N VAL A 41 3.95 -10.49 -7.80
CA VAL A 41 5.22 -11.21 -8.00
C VAL A 41 5.26 -12.51 -7.21
N LEU A 42 4.81 -12.52 -5.95
CA LEU A 42 4.93 -13.71 -5.10
C LEU A 42 4.11 -14.93 -5.57
N PRO A 43 2.88 -14.79 -6.10
CA PRO A 43 2.17 -15.92 -6.72
C PRO A 43 2.97 -16.64 -7.81
N PHE A 44 3.71 -15.90 -8.66
CA PHE A 44 4.57 -16.51 -9.68
C PHE A 44 5.78 -17.21 -9.07
N VAL A 45 6.40 -16.62 -8.04
CA VAL A 45 7.51 -17.25 -7.31
C VAL A 45 7.06 -18.56 -6.66
N VAL A 46 5.83 -18.63 -6.13
CA VAL A 46 5.27 -19.87 -5.57
C VAL A 46 5.08 -20.92 -6.67
N ALA A 47 4.66 -20.53 -7.87
CA ALA A 47 4.56 -21.44 -9.00
C ALA A 47 5.95 -21.98 -9.44
N GLU A 48 7.00 -21.13 -9.45
CA GLU A 48 8.38 -21.56 -9.73
C GLU A 48 8.94 -22.53 -8.67
N LEU A 49 8.39 -22.53 -7.46
CA LEU A 49 8.83 -23.41 -6.38
C LEU A 49 8.23 -24.83 -6.49
N ASP A 50 7.46 -25.15 -7.53
CA ASP A 50 6.67 -26.38 -7.65
C ASP A 50 5.74 -26.60 -6.43
N ALA A 51 5.27 -25.50 -5.83
CA ALA A 51 4.36 -25.54 -4.69
C ALA A 51 2.91 -25.63 -5.17
N GLU A 52 2.05 -26.25 -4.35
CA GLU A 52 0.64 -26.40 -4.69
C GLU A 52 -0.08 -25.05 -4.86
N LEU A 53 -0.98 -24.97 -5.83
CA LEU A 53 -1.66 -23.72 -6.23
C LEU A 53 -2.41 -23.03 -5.08
N TRP A 54 -2.94 -23.79 -4.12
CA TRP A 54 -3.62 -23.22 -2.95
C TRP A 54 -2.68 -22.37 -2.09
N ILE A 55 -1.37 -22.64 -2.10
CA ILE A 55 -0.36 -21.85 -1.40
C ILE A 55 -0.26 -20.46 -2.02
N ALA A 56 -0.22 -20.37 -3.35
CA ALA A 56 -0.20 -19.10 -4.08
C ALA A 56 -1.47 -18.27 -3.79
N ALA A 57 -2.62 -18.95 -3.68
CA ALA A 57 -3.88 -18.34 -3.29
C ALA A 57 -3.90 -17.79 -1.86
N LEU A 58 -3.10 -18.38 -0.95
CA LEU A 58 -3.02 -17.99 0.45
C LEU A 58 -2.09 -16.80 0.70
N ILE A 59 -1.18 -16.47 -0.23
CA ILE A 59 -0.18 -15.39 -0.08
C ILE A 59 -0.82 -14.05 0.30
N PHE A 60 -1.80 -13.59 -0.49
CA PHE A 60 -2.43 -12.29 -0.25
C PHE A 60 -3.32 -12.25 1.00
N PRO A 61 -4.18 -13.26 1.26
CA PRO A 61 -4.89 -13.37 2.54
C PRO A 61 -3.96 -13.40 3.75
N ALA A 62 -2.84 -14.14 3.68
CA ALA A 62 -1.85 -14.22 4.76
C ALA A 62 -1.18 -12.86 5.03
N PHE A 63 -0.77 -12.14 3.97
CA PHE A 63 -0.27 -10.76 4.08
C PHE A 63 -1.29 -9.84 4.74
N THR A 64 -2.55 -9.93 4.32
CA THR A 64 -3.63 -9.07 4.80
C THR A 64 -3.98 -9.38 6.26
N ALA A 65 -4.01 -10.65 6.64
CA ALA A 65 -4.16 -11.10 8.02
C ALA A 65 -3.01 -10.60 8.90
N GLY A 66 -1.77 -10.71 8.40
CA GLY A 66 -0.60 -10.09 9.00
C GLY A 66 -0.77 -8.60 9.21
N GLY A 67 -1.27 -7.88 8.20
CA GLY A 67 -1.57 -6.45 8.31
C GLY A 67 -2.64 -6.12 9.36
N ALA A 68 -3.68 -6.95 9.48
CA ALA A 68 -4.70 -6.81 10.54
C ALA A 68 -4.06 -6.94 11.94
N ILE A 69 -3.24 -7.97 12.15
CA ILE A 69 -2.48 -8.18 13.39
C ILE A 69 -1.53 -6.99 13.63
N GLY A 70 -0.83 -6.55 12.60
CA GLY A 70 0.08 -5.41 12.64
C GLY A 70 -0.61 -4.12 13.08
N ASN A 71 -1.82 -3.83 12.61
CA ASN A 71 -2.58 -2.65 13.03
C ASN A 71 -2.99 -2.68 14.51
N VAL A 72 -3.20 -3.87 15.09
CA VAL A 72 -3.48 -4.07 16.53
C VAL A 72 -2.23 -3.78 17.36
N VAL A 73 -1.06 -4.25 16.92
CA VAL A 73 0.21 -4.12 17.68
C VAL A 73 1.03 -2.89 17.31
N ALA A 74 0.67 -2.15 16.25
CA ALA A 74 1.44 -1.00 15.78
C ALA A 74 1.60 0.09 16.84
N PRO A 75 0.57 0.52 17.58
CA PRO A 75 0.75 1.54 18.62
C PRO A 75 1.77 1.14 19.71
N PRO A 76 1.66 -0.03 20.37
CA PRO A 76 2.64 -0.43 21.37
C PRO A 76 4.03 -0.71 20.77
N ALA A 77 4.11 -1.32 19.58
CA ALA A 77 5.40 -1.59 18.91
C ALA A 77 6.15 -0.29 18.56
N VAL A 78 5.43 0.71 18.03
CA VAL A 78 5.99 2.04 17.72
C VAL A 78 6.44 2.76 19.00
N ALA A 79 5.70 2.62 20.10
CA ALA A 79 6.06 3.22 21.38
C ALA A 79 7.29 2.57 22.04
N ALA A 80 7.46 1.25 21.89
CA ALA A 80 8.58 0.51 22.47
C ALA A 80 9.93 0.87 21.83
N VAL A 81 9.94 1.30 20.57
CA VAL A 81 11.19 1.60 19.86
C VAL A 81 11.65 3.04 20.09
N PRO A 82 12.94 3.27 20.43
CA PRO A 82 13.49 4.61 20.61
C PRO A 82 13.27 5.51 19.39
N ARG A 83 12.75 6.72 19.64
CA ARG A 83 12.43 7.73 18.61
C ARG A 83 13.52 7.93 17.56
N ARG A 84 14.80 7.90 17.98
CA ARG A 84 15.96 8.12 17.11
C ARG A 84 16.14 7.02 16.05
N HIS A 85 15.79 5.77 16.38
CA HIS A 85 16.07 4.60 15.55
C HIS A 85 14.81 3.92 15.01
N ARG A 86 13.62 4.45 15.32
CA ARG A 86 12.34 3.83 14.99
C ARG A 86 12.19 3.46 13.52
N LEU A 87 12.29 4.43 12.62
CA LEU A 87 12.12 4.19 11.18
C LEU A 87 13.22 3.26 10.66
N PHE A 88 14.44 3.40 11.15
CA PHE A 88 15.55 2.52 10.78
C PHE A 88 15.27 1.07 11.17
N ILE A 89 14.81 0.81 12.40
CA ILE A 89 14.54 -0.55 12.91
C ILE A 89 13.37 -1.16 12.13
N ILE A 90 12.26 -0.43 11.97
CA ILE A 90 11.08 -0.95 11.27
C ILE A 90 11.39 -1.28 9.80
N VAL A 91 12.05 -0.37 9.07
CA VAL A 91 12.39 -0.60 7.67
C VAL A 91 13.50 -1.66 7.53
N SER A 92 14.43 -1.76 8.48
CA SER A 92 15.42 -2.86 8.52
C SER A 92 14.75 -4.20 8.71
N CYS A 93 13.73 -4.32 9.58
CA CYS A 93 12.95 -5.54 9.72
C CYS A 93 12.28 -5.94 8.40
N LEU A 94 11.71 -4.99 7.66
CA LEU A 94 11.16 -5.25 6.32
C LEU A 94 12.23 -5.71 5.32
N ALA A 95 13.42 -5.11 5.36
CA ALA A 95 14.53 -5.52 4.50
C ALA A 95 14.99 -6.95 4.80
N VAL A 96 15.07 -7.33 6.07
CA VAL A 96 15.38 -8.71 6.49
C VAL A 96 14.31 -9.67 5.99
N LEU A 97 13.02 -9.37 6.23
CA LEU A 97 11.94 -10.24 5.78
C LEU A 97 11.88 -10.36 4.25
N ALA A 98 12.15 -9.28 3.51
CA ALA A 98 12.29 -9.32 2.05
C ALA A 98 13.47 -10.20 1.61
N GLY A 99 14.60 -10.10 2.30
CA GLY A 99 15.76 -10.98 2.09
C GLY A 99 15.46 -12.45 2.41
N VAL A 100 14.67 -12.74 3.45
CA VAL A 100 14.19 -14.08 3.76
C VAL A 100 13.30 -14.61 2.63
N ASN A 101 12.40 -13.81 2.07
CA ASN A 101 11.61 -14.21 0.90
C ASN A 101 12.51 -14.55 -0.29
N ALA A 102 13.49 -13.71 -0.60
CA ALA A 102 14.45 -13.96 -1.68
C ALA A 102 15.25 -15.24 -1.42
N LEU A 103 15.70 -15.46 -0.17
CA LEU A 103 16.44 -16.64 0.23
C LEU A 103 15.60 -17.92 0.15
N CYS A 104 14.35 -17.89 0.63
CA CYS A 104 13.40 -18.98 0.51
C CYS A 104 13.14 -19.33 -0.96
N ALA A 105 13.02 -18.32 -1.84
CA ALA A 105 12.86 -18.54 -3.26
C ALA A 105 14.13 -19.11 -3.94
N THR A 106 15.33 -18.76 -3.46
CA THR A 106 16.59 -19.31 -4.02
C THR A 106 16.87 -20.76 -3.65
N ILE A 107 16.55 -21.18 -2.42
CA ILE A 107 16.99 -22.47 -1.87
C ILE A 107 15.82 -23.45 -1.73
N GLY A 108 14.60 -22.93 -1.55
CA GLY A 108 13.42 -23.74 -1.28
C GLY A 108 12.93 -24.49 -2.51
N LYS A 109 12.28 -25.64 -2.28
CA LYS A 109 11.53 -26.40 -3.27
C LYS A 109 10.29 -27.03 -2.64
N GLY A 110 9.22 -27.16 -3.44
CA GLY A 110 7.95 -27.78 -3.08
C GLY A 110 7.13 -27.02 -2.03
N SER A 111 6.06 -27.66 -1.57
CA SER A 111 5.07 -27.08 -0.66
C SER A 111 5.66 -26.56 0.67
N VAL A 112 6.76 -27.14 1.16
CA VAL A 112 7.43 -26.66 2.40
C VAL A 112 7.98 -25.24 2.22
N ALA A 113 8.64 -24.96 1.09
CA ALA A 113 9.15 -23.63 0.78
C ALA A 113 8.00 -22.63 0.62
N GLY A 114 6.92 -23.06 -0.05
CA GLY A 114 5.70 -22.29 -0.19
C GLY A 114 5.06 -21.91 1.15
N ILE A 115 4.96 -22.84 2.10
CA ILE A 115 4.42 -22.59 3.45
C ILE A 115 5.31 -21.60 4.22
N LEU A 116 6.63 -21.76 4.17
CA LEU A 116 7.56 -20.81 4.79
C LEU A 116 7.40 -19.41 4.21
N LEU A 117 7.18 -19.31 2.91
CA LEU A 117 6.93 -18.04 2.21
C LEU A 117 5.61 -17.41 2.69
N VAL A 118 4.53 -18.20 2.85
CA VAL A 118 3.25 -17.72 3.44
C VAL A 118 3.45 -17.17 4.86
N VAL A 119 4.18 -17.89 5.71
CA VAL A 119 4.48 -17.45 7.08
C VAL A 119 5.27 -16.15 7.06
N ASN A 120 6.31 -16.06 6.23
CA ASN A 120 7.14 -14.87 6.13
C ASN A 120 6.35 -13.67 5.56
N VAL A 121 5.47 -13.89 4.59
CA VAL A 121 4.58 -12.87 4.04
C VAL A 121 3.58 -12.36 5.10
N THR A 122 3.11 -13.22 5.99
CA THR A 122 2.30 -12.80 7.14
C THR A 122 3.09 -11.83 8.03
N LEU A 123 4.35 -12.16 8.33
CA LEU A 123 5.23 -11.26 9.10
C LEU A 123 5.50 -9.95 8.36
N ILE A 124 5.69 -9.98 7.03
CA ILE A 124 5.81 -8.77 6.21
C ILE A 124 4.55 -7.92 6.35
N GLY A 125 3.37 -8.52 6.34
CA GLY A 125 2.10 -7.83 6.59
C GLY A 125 2.08 -7.11 7.95
N VAL A 126 2.49 -7.80 9.02
CA VAL A 126 2.59 -7.23 10.38
C VAL A 126 3.50 -6.01 10.39
N VAL A 127 4.74 -6.16 9.92
CA VAL A 127 5.73 -5.08 9.96
C VAL A 127 5.35 -3.94 9.00
N SER A 128 4.71 -4.25 7.87
CA SER A 128 4.23 -3.23 6.91
C SER A 128 3.14 -2.35 7.52
N ALA A 129 2.20 -2.92 8.29
CA ALA A 129 1.21 -2.13 9.00
C ALA A 129 1.85 -1.23 10.09
N ILE A 130 2.84 -1.73 10.81
CA ILE A 130 3.62 -0.93 11.78
C ILE A 130 4.35 0.22 11.06
N SER A 131 4.99 -0.07 9.93
CA SER A 131 5.65 0.91 9.07
C SER A 131 4.69 1.98 8.59
N PHE A 132 3.50 1.57 8.14
CA PHE A 132 2.46 2.48 7.66
C PHE A 132 2.03 3.49 8.73
N VAL A 133 1.78 3.03 9.97
CA VAL A 133 1.45 3.90 11.09
C VAL A 133 2.60 4.84 11.42
N ALA A 134 3.84 4.33 11.49
CA ALA A 134 5.02 5.13 11.78
C ALA A 134 5.28 6.22 10.71
N PHE A 135 5.00 5.90 9.44
CA PHE A 135 5.15 6.85 8.33
C PHE A 135 4.02 7.88 8.30
N ALA A 136 2.77 7.47 8.54
CA ALA A 136 1.65 8.41 8.68
C ALA A 136 1.89 9.45 9.78
N ASP A 137 2.45 9.01 10.91
CA ASP A 137 2.88 9.87 12.02
C ASP A 137 4.00 10.84 11.59
N LEU A 138 5.01 10.35 10.83
CA LEU A 138 6.07 11.20 10.27
C LEU A 138 5.51 12.28 9.34
N VAL A 139 4.58 11.90 8.45
CA VAL A 139 3.92 12.82 7.51
C VAL A 139 3.08 13.85 8.27
N ALA A 140 2.38 13.43 9.31
CA ALA A 140 1.57 14.31 10.16
C ALA A 140 2.41 15.33 10.96
N ALA A 141 3.67 15.04 11.28
CA ALA A 141 4.57 15.99 11.95
C ALA A 141 5.24 17.01 11.01
N MET A 142 5.10 16.89 9.69
CA MET A 142 5.72 17.84 8.77
C MET A 142 5.03 19.22 8.82
N PRO A 143 5.77 20.34 8.92
CA PRO A 143 5.22 21.66 9.24
C PRO A 143 4.40 22.35 8.13
N SER A 144 4.48 21.91 6.86
CA SER A 144 3.73 22.55 5.76
C SER A 144 2.87 21.56 4.95
N GLY A 145 1.62 21.92 4.70
CA GLY A 145 0.66 21.10 3.93
C GLY A 145 1.09 20.87 2.46
N THR A 146 1.82 21.83 1.89
CA THR A 146 2.39 21.74 0.53
C THR A 146 3.55 20.74 0.44
N ALA A 147 4.35 20.57 1.50
CA ALA A 147 5.40 19.53 1.52
C ALA A 147 4.79 18.12 1.64
N ARG A 148 3.71 17.96 2.42
CA ARG A 148 3.01 16.67 2.61
C ARG A 148 2.47 16.12 1.29
N ALA A 149 1.72 16.94 0.54
CA ALA A 149 1.14 16.54 -0.73
C ALA A 149 2.20 16.28 -1.81
N ARG A 150 3.27 17.09 -1.83
CA ARG A 150 4.39 16.91 -2.76
C ARG A 150 5.12 15.59 -2.51
N ILE A 151 5.40 15.24 -1.24
CA ILE A 151 6.07 13.99 -0.89
C ILE A 151 5.24 12.78 -1.31
N LEU A 152 3.95 12.74 -0.97
CA LEU A 152 3.07 11.60 -1.29
C LEU A 152 2.94 11.34 -2.80
N LEU A 153 2.89 12.40 -3.62
CA LEU A 153 2.83 12.26 -5.08
C LEU A 153 4.18 11.93 -5.70
N THR A 154 5.29 12.47 -5.17
CA THR A 154 6.64 12.13 -5.66
C THR A 154 7.08 10.73 -5.24
N GLU A 155 6.61 10.24 -4.09
CA GLU A 155 6.94 8.90 -3.59
C GLU A 155 6.53 7.82 -4.58
N VAL A 156 5.27 7.85 -5.01
CA VAL A 156 4.73 6.84 -5.94
C VAL A 156 5.38 6.96 -7.32
N GLY A 157 5.61 8.18 -7.80
CA GLY A 157 6.25 8.41 -9.11
C GLY A 157 7.72 8.00 -9.16
N VAL A 158 8.51 8.35 -8.13
CA VAL A 158 9.93 7.96 -8.04
C VAL A 158 10.05 6.46 -7.83
N GLY A 159 9.19 5.86 -6.99
CA GLY A 159 9.15 4.42 -6.81
C GLY A 159 8.89 3.67 -8.11
N ALA A 160 7.83 4.05 -8.84
CA ALA A 160 7.49 3.42 -10.11
C ALA A 160 8.56 3.60 -11.19
N ALA A 161 9.21 4.77 -11.25
CA ALA A 161 10.32 5.01 -12.17
C ALA A 161 11.54 4.12 -11.86
N LEU A 162 11.91 4.00 -10.58
CA LEU A 162 13.01 3.13 -10.15
C LEU A 162 12.70 1.65 -10.44
N THR A 163 11.48 1.20 -10.13
CA THR A 163 11.04 -0.17 -10.44
C THR A 163 11.07 -0.42 -11.95
N ALA A 164 10.62 0.52 -12.78
CA ALA A 164 10.67 0.40 -14.24
C ALA A 164 12.10 0.25 -14.75
N VAL A 165 13.04 1.05 -14.23
CA VAL A 165 14.46 0.95 -14.61
C VAL A 165 15.05 -0.41 -14.23
N VAL A 166 14.77 -0.90 -13.01
CA VAL A 166 15.24 -2.20 -12.55
C VAL A 166 14.65 -3.33 -13.41
N ALA A 167 13.34 -3.32 -13.64
CA ALA A 167 12.66 -4.33 -14.44
C ALA A 167 13.15 -4.32 -15.90
N ALA A 168 13.37 -3.14 -16.50
CA ALA A 168 13.95 -3.03 -17.83
C ALA A 168 15.38 -3.57 -17.87
N THR A 169 16.20 -3.28 -16.86
CA THR A 169 17.57 -3.80 -16.77
C THR A 169 17.59 -5.32 -16.65
N LEU A 170 16.70 -5.89 -15.83
CA LEU A 170 16.56 -7.35 -15.68
C LEU A 170 16.05 -8.04 -16.95
N SER A 171 15.31 -7.32 -17.81
CA SER A 171 14.87 -7.86 -19.11
C SER A 171 16.02 -8.10 -20.10
N PHE A 172 17.19 -7.48 -19.86
CA PHE A 172 18.40 -7.70 -20.66
C PHE A 172 19.35 -8.75 -20.05
N VAL A 173 19.00 -9.34 -18.89
CA VAL A 173 19.82 -10.40 -18.27
C VAL A 173 19.58 -11.71 -19.02
N PRO A 174 20.63 -12.37 -19.55
CA PRO A 174 20.48 -13.62 -20.31
C PRO A 174 19.89 -14.76 -19.46
N ASP A 175 19.08 -15.61 -20.09
CA ASP A 175 18.37 -16.75 -19.46
C ASP A 175 19.27 -17.86 -18.90
N GLN A 176 20.57 -17.78 -19.16
CA GLN A 176 21.56 -18.76 -18.69
C GLN A 176 22.03 -18.49 -17.25
N HIS A 177 21.46 -17.51 -16.55
CA HIS A 177 21.81 -17.24 -15.16
C HIS A 177 21.23 -18.33 -14.23
N PRO A 178 21.97 -18.81 -13.21
CA PRO A 178 21.50 -19.87 -12.30
C PRO A 178 20.28 -19.50 -11.44
N LEU A 179 19.84 -18.24 -11.46
CA LEU A 179 18.66 -17.76 -10.75
C LEU A 179 17.64 -17.29 -11.77
N SER A 180 16.37 -17.64 -11.55
CA SER A 180 15.27 -17.10 -12.37
C SER A 180 15.22 -15.58 -12.26
N ARG A 181 14.71 -14.92 -13.31
CA ARG A 181 14.50 -13.46 -13.31
C ARG A 181 13.61 -13.01 -12.15
N ASN A 182 12.68 -13.86 -11.70
CA ASN A 182 11.76 -13.60 -10.60
C ASN A 182 12.47 -13.59 -9.23
N ILE A 183 13.43 -14.48 -9.04
CA ILE A 183 14.29 -14.47 -7.84
C ILE A 183 15.18 -13.22 -7.82
N HIS A 184 15.70 -12.79 -8.97
CA HIS A 184 16.43 -11.53 -9.08
C HIS A 184 15.57 -10.30 -8.71
N LEU A 185 14.28 -10.30 -9.06
CA LEU A 185 13.33 -9.27 -8.62
C LEU A 185 13.20 -9.23 -7.09
N LEU A 186 13.14 -10.39 -6.42
CA LEU A 186 13.07 -10.43 -4.95
C LEU A 186 14.36 -9.93 -4.28
N TRP A 187 15.53 -10.29 -4.81
CA TRP A 187 16.80 -9.77 -4.29
C TRP A 187 16.94 -8.27 -4.50
N THR A 188 16.56 -7.76 -5.67
CA THR A 188 16.58 -6.31 -5.93
C THR A 188 15.58 -5.56 -5.04
N ALA A 189 14.41 -6.14 -4.76
CA ALA A 189 13.47 -5.61 -3.78
C ALA A 189 14.10 -5.55 -2.36
N ALA A 190 14.77 -6.62 -1.92
CA ALA A 190 15.44 -6.66 -0.62
C ALA A 190 16.56 -5.61 -0.52
N VAL A 191 17.38 -5.47 -1.57
CA VAL A 191 18.44 -4.45 -1.65
C VAL A 191 17.86 -3.04 -1.62
N ALA A 192 16.82 -2.76 -2.41
CA ALA A 192 16.14 -1.46 -2.41
C ALA A 192 15.57 -1.13 -1.02
N MET A 193 14.98 -2.12 -0.33
CA MET A 193 14.49 -1.95 1.04
C MET A 193 15.63 -1.69 2.04
N ALA A 194 16.77 -2.37 1.89
CA ALA A 194 17.96 -2.15 2.72
C ALA A 194 18.57 -0.75 2.52
N ILE A 195 18.59 -0.25 1.28
CA ILE A 195 19.00 1.13 0.96
C ILE A 195 18.05 2.12 1.64
N SER A 196 16.74 1.90 1.54
CA SER A 196 15.72 2.70 2.23
C SER A 196 15.96 2.74 3.75
N ALA A 197 16.24 1.58 4.37
CA ALA A 197 16.59 1.50 5.78
C ALA A 197 17.87 2.30 6.09
N ALA A 198 18.94 2.16 5.30
CA ALA A 198 20.17 2.91 5.50
C ALA A 198 19.95 4.43 5.45
N ILE A 199 19.10 4.91 4.53
CA ILE A 199 18.72 6.33 4.45
C ILE A 199 17.95 6.78 5.71
N CYS A 200 17.11 5.92 6.29
CA CYS A 200 16.43 6.22 7.56
C CYS A 200 17.40 6.53 8.71
N ARG A 201 18.61 5.95 8.71
CA ARG A 201 19.64 6.25 9.72
C ARG A 201 20.16 7.70 9.62
N ALA A 202 20.11 8.29 8.42
CA ALA A 202 20.55 9.66 8.16
C ALA A 202 19.46 10.72 8.45
N LEU A 203 18.22 10.32 8.74
CA LEU A 203 17.13 11.24 9.05
C LEU A 203 17.30 11.89 10.44
N PRO A 204 17.14 13.22 10.56
CA PRO A 204 17.20 13.89 11.86
C PRO A 204 16.11 13.43 12.82
N HIS A 205 16.50 13.04 14.04
CA HIS A 205 15.60 12.59 15.12
C HIS A 205 14.49 13.58 15.50
N ARG A 206 14.66 14.88 15.17
CA ARG A 206 13.68 15.94 15.47
C ARG A 206 12.39 15.83 14.65
N ILE A 207 12.43 15.15 13.51
CA ILE A 207 11.30 15.05 12.56
C ILE A 207 10.33 13.93 12.98
N VAL A 208 10.83 12.86 13.62
CA VAL A 208 9.99 11.78 14.13
C VAL A 208 9.13 12.33 15.28
N PRO A 209 7.80 12.16 15.34
CA PRO A 209 6.99 12.69 16.44
C PRO A 209 7.35 12.07 17.82
N ARG A 210 7.09 12.80 18.90
CA ARG A 210 7.01 12.18 20.24
C ARG A 210 5.70 11.40 20.32
N VAL A 211 5.78 10.10 20.53
CA VAL A 211 4.59 9.28 20.83
C VAL A 211 4.21 9.60 22.27
N HIS A 212 3.10 10.30 22.45
CA HIS A 212 2.43 10.31 23.75
C HIS A 212 1.94 8.88 24.00
N ALA A 213 2.01 8.41 25.25
CA ALA A 213 1.74 7.03 25.66
C ALA A 213 0.70 6.35 24.76
N ALA A 214 1.14 5.30 24.04
CA ALA A 214 0.29 4.65 23.06
C ALA A 214 -1.03 4.23 23.71
N PRO A 215 -2.19 4.57 23.13
CA PRO A 215 -3.45 4.07 23.65
C PRO A 215 -3.40 2.54 23.63
N GLY A 216 -3.66 1.92 24.78
CA GLY A 216 -3.73 0.45 24.85
C GLY A 216 -4.79 -0.09 23.88
N LEU A 217 -4.66 -1.36 23.49
CA LEU A 217 -5.55 -2.01 22.52
C LEU A 217 -7.04 -1.78 22.85
N HIS A 218 -7.40 -1.90 24.13
CA HIS A 218 -8.75 -1.62 24.60
C HIS A 218 -9.23 -0.21 24.24
N LYS A 219 -8.37 0.81 24.42
CA LYS A 219 -8.70 2.19 24.08
C LYS A 219 -8.81 2.40 22.57
N LEU A 220 -7.97 1.74 21.78
CA LEU A 220 -8.08 1.77 20.31
C LEU A 220 -9.40 1.17 19.82
N VAL A 221 -9.74 -0.03 20.29
CA VAL A 221 -10.99 -0.72 19.95
C VAL A 221 -12.19 0.09 20.46
N TYR A 222 -12.13 0.61 21.69
CA TYR A 222 -13.20 1.43 22.26
C TYR A 222 -13.43 2.70 21.45
N VAL A 223 -12.38 3.44 21.06
CA VAL A 223 -12.50 4.66 20.25
C VAL A 223 -13.07 4.35 18.87
N GLY A 224 -12.55 3.31 18.20
CA GLY A 224 -13.04 2.88 16.89
C GLY A 224 -14.49 2.41 16.92
N TRP A 225 -14.84 1.60 17.90
CA TRP A 225 -16.20 1.09 18.11
C TRP A 225 -17.19 2.19 18.46
N THR A 226 -16.78 3.12 19.33
CA THR A 226 -17.58 4.30 19.66
C THR A 226 -17.82 5.13 18.41
N ALA A 227 -16.79 5.36 17.59
CA ALA A 227 -16.92 6.07 16.32
C ALA A 227 -17.87 5.36 15.33
N ILE A 228 -17.89 4.03 15.27
CA ILE A 228 -18.91 3.29 14.48
C ILE A 228 -20.33 3.61 14.98
N ARG A 229 -20.54 3.66 16.29
CA ARG A 229 -21.88 3.90 16.87
C ARG A 229 -22.32 5.36 16.72
N THR A 230 -21.42 6.31 16.95
CA THR A 230 -21.75 7.73 17.03
C THR A 230 -21.64 8.45 15.69
N ASN A 231 -20.67 8.08 14.84
CA ASN A 231 -20.35 8.82 13.63
C ASN A 231 -20.87 8.12 12.37
N GLY A 232 -21.96 8.64 11.80
CA GLY A 232 -22.54 8.13 10.56
C GLY A 232 -21.57 8.17 9.36
N TRP A 233 -20.65 9.14 9.32
CA TRP A 233 -19.64 9.25 8.27
C TRP A 233 -18.62 8.11 8.34
N TYR A 234 -18.23 7.67 9.54
CA TYR A 234 -17.22 6.63 9.72
C TYR A 234 -17.76 5.26 9.32
N ARG A 235 -19.04 4.99 9.61
CA ARG A 235 -19.74 3.79 9.10
C ARG A 235 -19.75 3.74 7.57
N ARG A 236 -20.07 4.86 6.91
CA ARG A 236 -20.08 4.97 5.44
C ARG A 236 -18.69 4.79 4.87
N TYR A 237 -17.66 5.38 5.50
CA TYR A 237 -16.26 5.19 5.13
C TYR A 237 -15.87 3.71 5.18
N LEU A 238 -16.12 3.01 6.29
CA LEU A 238 -15.78 1.59 6.43
C LEU A 238 -16.52 0.72 5.42
N LEU A 239 -17.81 0.97 5.20
CA LEU A 239 -18.61 0.23 4.23
C LEU A 239 -18.04 0.36 2.81
N VAL A 240 -17.77 1.59 2.37
CA VAL A 240 -17.20 1.85 1.05
C VAL A 240 -15.82 1.19 0.95
N GLN A 241 -14.94 1.35 1.94
CA GLN A 241 -13.59 0.76 1.90
C GLN A 241 -13.59 -0.76 1.83
N VAL A 242 -14.47 -1.44 2.59
CA VAL A 242 -14.60 -2.90 2.54
C VAL A 242 -15.11 -3.35 1.17
N LEU A 243 -16.10 -2.66 0.59
CA LEU A 243 -16.59 -2.96 -0.76
C LEU A 243 -15.51 -2.76 -1.83
N PHE A 244 -14.70 -1.71 -1.70
CA PHE A 244 -13.54 -1.47 -2.56
C PHE A 244 -12.40 -2.46 -2.33
N GLY A 245 -12.49 -3.30 -1.30
CA GLY A 245 -11.61 -4.44 -1.14
C GLY A 245 -11.65 -5.41 -2.34
N SER A 246 -12.76 -5.45 -3.07
CA SER A 246 -12.89 -6.16 -4.36
C SER A 246 -11.87 -5.70 -5.40
N VAL A 247 -11.69 -4.38 -5.56
CA VAL A 247 -10.69 -3.79 -6.46
C VAL A 247 -9.28 -4.19 -6.04
N VAL A 248 -9.00 -4.18 -4.73
CA VAL A 248 -7.67 -4.53 -4.18
C VAL A 248 -7.37 -6.02 -4.42
N LEU A 249 -8.34 -6.89 -4.21
CA LEU A 249 -8.21 -8.33 -4.42
C LEU A 249 -8.02 -8.70 -5.89
N GLY A 250 -8.48 -7.86 -6.82
CA GLY A 250 -8.40 -8.11 -8.26
C GLY A 250 -6.97 -8.45 -8.73
N SER A 251 -5.94 -7.77 -8.21
CA SER A 251 -4.56 -8.02 -8.65
C SER A 251 -4.08 -9.41 -8.26
N SER A 252 -4.47 -9.88 -7.08
CA SER A 252 -4.12 -11.21 -6.60
C SER A 252 -4.83 -12.31 -7.38
N PHE A 253 -6.15 -12.16 -7.61
CA PHE A 253 -6.91 -13.14 -8.38
C PHE A 253 -6.44 -13.26 -9.82
N HIS A 254 -6.18 -12.14 -10.49
CA HIS A 254 -5.64 -12.19 -11.86
C HIS A 254 -4.23 -12.81 -11.89
N SER A 255 -3.37 -12.54 -10.90
CA SER A 255 -2.03 -13.12 -10.86
C SER A 255 -2.05 -14.63 -10.58
N ILE A 256 -2.91 -15.09 -9.66
CA ILE A 256 -3.10 -16.54 -9.40
C ILE A 256 -3.66 -17.24 -10.63
N ARG A 257 -4.62 -16.64 -11.34
CA ARG A 257 -5.19 -17.20 -12.57
C ARG A 257 -4.12 -17.43 -13.65
N VAL A 258 -3.13 -16.54 -13.75
CA VAL A 258 -1.99 -16.72 -14.67
C VAL A 258 -1.05 -17.80 -14.16
N ALA A 259 -0.70 -17.77 -12.88
CA ALA A 259 0.17 -18.76 -12.26
C ALA A 259 -0.40 -20.20 -12.32
N ALA A 260 -1.72 -20.35 -12.46
CA ALA A 260 -2.39 -21.63 -12.60
C ALA A 260 -2.32 -22.23 -14.02
N VAL A 261 -1.93 -21.46 -15.05
CA VAL A 261 -1.87 -21.97 -16.42
C VAL A 261 -0.59 -22.81 -16.61
N PRO A 262 -0.68 -24.10 -16.99
CA PRO A 262 0.49 -24.92 -17.24
C PRO A 262 1.25 -24.42 -18.47
N GLY A 263 2.48 -23.96 -18.32
CA GLY A 263 3.30 -23.52 -19.44
C GLY A 263 4.73 -23.13 -19.07
N ASP A 264 5.66 -23.45 -19.97
CA ASP A 264 7.12 -23.22 -19.93
C ASP A 264 7.57 -21.73 -19.96
N GLN A 265 6.72 -20.78 -19.57
CA GLN A 265 7.04 -19.34 -19.63
C GLN A 265 7.03 -18.63 -18.26
N PRO A 266 7.86 -19.07 -17.28
CA PRO A 266 8.01 -18.38 -15.99
C PRO A 266 8.66 -16.97 -16.11
N ASP A 267 9.22 -16.61 -17.27
CA ASP A 267 9.96 -15.37 -17.50
C ASP A 267 9.09 -14.11 -17.75
N GLU A 268 7.77 -14.21 -17.67
CA GLU A 268 6.85 -13.12 -18.03
C GLU A 268 6.63 -12.06 -16.91
N VAL A 269 6.99 -12.34 -15.66
CA VAL A 269 6.67 -11.46 -14.51
C VAL A 269 7.37 -10.12 -14.62
N VAL A 270 8.61 -10.08 -15.12
CA VAL A 270 9.35 -8.83 -15.34
C VAL A 270 8.59 -7.92 -16.31
N ALA A 271 8.02 -8.50 -17.38
CA ALA A 271 7.21 -7.76 -18.34
C ALA A 271 5.90 -7.26 -17.69
N VAL A 272 5.24 -8.10 -16.88
CA VAL A 272 4.04 -7.68 -16.11
C VAL A 272 4.38 -6.52 -15.17
N VAL A 273 5.50 -6.57 -14.46
CA VAL A 273 5.96 -5.49 -13.57
C VAL A 273 6.22 -4.20 -14.36
N LEU A 274 6.77 -4.27 -15.58
CA LEU A 274 6.93 -3.11 -16.45
C LEU A 274 5.57 -2.49 -16.82
N PHE A 275 4.59 -3.30 -17.22
CA PHE A 275 3.23 -2.82 -17.49
C PHE A 275 2.62 -2.14 -16.26
N VAL A 276 2.81 -2.71 -15.06
CA VAL A 276 2.36 -2.11 -13.80
C VAL A 276 3.02 -0.75 -13.57
N CYS A 277 4.34 -0.63 -13.80
CA CYS A 277 5.04 0.64 -13.61
C CYS A 277 4.53 1.72 -14.58
N VAL A 278 4.40 1.38 -15.86
CA VAL A 278 3.83 2.28 -16.88
C VAL A 278 2.41 2.70 -16.50
N GLY A 279 1.60 1.73 -16.06
CA GLY A 279 0.25 1.96 -15.60
C GLY A 279 0.22 2.93 -14.41
N LEU A 280 0.98 2.67 -13.35
CA LEU A 280 1.04 3.52 -12.15
C LEU A 280 1.52 4.94 -12.47
N LEU A 281 2.51 5.10 -13.37
CA LEU A 281 2.96 6.42 -13.82
C LEU A 281 1.86 7.18 -14.57
N GLY A 282 1.15 6.51 -15.48
CA GLY A 282 -0.02 7.08 -16.16
C GLY A 282 -1.18 7.39 -15.19
N GLY A 283 -1.37 6.53 -14.19
CA GLY A 283 -2.36 6.64 -13.12
C GLY A 283 -2.20 7.92 -12.31
N ILE A 284 -0.96 8.36 -12.03
CA ILE A 284 -0.72 9.63 -11.30
C ILE A 284 -1.36 10.81 -12.04
N ALA A 285 -1.15 10.93 -13.35
CA ALA A 285 -1.72 12.01 -14.15
C ALA A 285 -3.25 11.89 -14.24
N LEU A 286 -3.76 10.67 -14.42
CA LEU A 286 -5.20 10.37 -14.46
C LEU A 286 -5.88 10.80 -13.15
N TRP A 287 -5.38 10.34 -12.01
CA TRP A 287 -6.00 10.58 -10.72
C TRP A 287 -5.88 12.01 -10.24
N ASN A 288 -4.80 12.72 -10.60
CA ASN A 288 -4.71 14.16 -10.32
C ASN A 288 -5.83 14.93 -11.04
N ARG A 289 -6.06 14.65 -12.33
CA ARG A 289 -7.15 15.28 -13.10
C ARG A 289 -8.54 14.89 -12.58
N VAL A 290 -8.75 13.61 -12.27
CA VAL A 290 -10.03 13.12 -11.73
C VAL A 290 -10.31 13.76 -10.37
N ARG A 291 -9.30 13.85 -9.49
CA ARG A 291 -9.42 14.52 -8.19
C ARG A 291 -9.80 15.99 -8.33
N GLU A 292 -9.13 16.71 -9.22
CA GLU A 292 -9.40 18.14 -9.45
C GLU A 292 -10.83 18.38 -9.96
N ARG A 293 -11.32 17.49 -10.84
CA ARG A 293 -12.62 17.68 -11.49
C ARG A 293 -13.80 17.13 -10.68
N PHE A 294 -13.60 16.00 -9.99
CA PHE A 294 -14.68 15.21 -9.39
C PHE A 294 -14.48 14.92 -7.89
N GLY A 295 -13.35 15.36 -7.29
CA GLY A 295 -13.07 15.20 -5.86
C GLY A 295 -12.94 13.74 -5.42
N LEU A 296 -13.35 13.46 -4.18
CA LEU A 296 -13.28 12.12 -3.56
C LEU A 296 -14.16 11.08 -4.26
N VAL A 297 -15.39 11.45 -4.63
CA VAL A 297 -16.32 10.56 -5.33
C VAL A 297 -15.72 10.12 -6.66
N GLY A 298 -15.11 11.04 -7.40
CA GLY A 298 -14.44 10.73 -8.67
C GLY A 298 -13.31 9.72 -8.53
N LEU A 299 -12.54 9.77 -7.43
CA LEU A 299 -11.47 8.80 -7.20
C LEU A 299 -12.03 7.39 -6.97
N PHE A 300 -13.07 7.22 -6.14
CA PHE A 300 -13.68 5.91 -5.92
C PHE A 300 -14.43 5.39 -7.14
N VAL A 301 -15.28 6.22 -7.76
CA VAL A 301 -16.05 5.79 -8.94
C VAL A 301 -15.11 5.49 -10.11
N GLY A 302 -14.11 6.36 -10.33
CA GLY A 302 -13.11 6.14 -11.36
C GLY A 302 -12.31 4.85 -11.14
N SER A 303 -11.95 4.54 -9.90
CA SER A 303 -11.24 3.29 -9.60
C SER A 303 -12.07 2.05 -9.86
N ALA A 304 -13.35 2.07 -9.47
CA ALA A 304 -14.28 0.99 -9.77
C ALA A 304 -14.45 0.82 -11.29
N LEU A 305 -14.59 1.91 -12.05
CA LEU A 305 -14.71 1.87 -13.52
C LEU A 305 -13.46 1.29 -14.19
N VAL A 306 -12.27 1.68 -13.75
CA VAL A 306 -11.01 1.12 -14.27
C VAL A 306 -10.91 -0.37 -13.93
N SER A 307 -11.32 -0.78 -12.73
CA SER A 307 -11.34 -2.20 -12.32
C SER A 307 -12.38 -3.02 -13.09
N ILE A 308 -13.57 -2.47 -13.35
CA ILE A 308 -14.59 -3.05 -14.23
C ILE A 308 -14.03 -3.23 -15.64
N ALA A 309 -13.38 -2.22 -16.20
CA ALA A 309 -12.76 -2.31 -17.52
C ALA A 309 -11.69 -3.41 -17.57
N ALA A 310 -10.88 -3.56 -16.52
CA ALA A 310 -9.90 -4.63 -16.41
C ALA A 310 -10.55 -6.03 -16.40
N ALA A 311 -11.64 -6.20 -15.63
CA ALA A 311 -12.38 -7.46 -15.56
C ALA A 311 -13.04 -7.80 -16.91
N VAL A 312 -13.70 -6.83 -17.55
CA VAL A 312 -14.31 -7.00 -18.89
C VAL A 312 -13.25 -7.36 -19.92
N LEU A 313 -12.11 -6.67 -19.91
CA LEU A 313 -11.00 -6.93 -20.83
C LEU A 313 -10.40 -8.32 -20.60
N SER A 314 -10.27 -8.75 -19.34
CA SER A 314 -9.82 -10.11 -19.00
C SER A 314 -10.77 -11.19 -19.53
N ILE A 315 -12.09 -11.00 -19.41
CA ILE A 315 -13.08 -11.91 -19.98
C ILE A 315 -13.03 -11.88 -21.52
N ALA A 316 -12.89 -10.70 -22.12
CA ALA A 316 -12.81 -10.56 -23.57
C ALA A 316 -11.59 -11.27 -24.17
N PHE A 317 -10.41 -11.15 -23.54
CA PHE A 317 -9.21 -11.86 -23.99
C PHE A 317 -9.34 -13.38 -23.87
N ASP A 318 -9.99 -13.85 -22.82
CA ASP A 318 -10.27 -15.27 -22.62
C ASP A 318 -11.22 -15.82 -23.69
N LEU A 319 -12.33 -15.12 -23.95
CA LEU A 319 -13.28 -15.47 -25.00
C LEU A 319 -12.68 -15.41 -26.42
N ALA A 320 -11.70 -14.53 -26.63
CA ALA A 320 -10.98 -14.42 -27.89
C ALA A 320 -9.88 -15.48 -28.08
N GLY A 321 -9.64 -16.36 -27.08
CA GLY A 321 -8.54 -17.32 -27.10
C GLY A 321 -7.15 -16.68 -27.04
N ALA A 322 -7.07 -15.42 -26.63
CA ALA A 322 -5.82 -14.67 -26.50
C ALA A 322 -5.20 -14.78 -25.09
N TRP A 323 -5.73 -15.67 -24.26
CA TRP A 323 -5.26 -15.93 -22.90
C TRP A 323 -4.69 -17.36 -22.79
N PRO A 324 -3.52 -17.56 -22.15
CA PRO A 324 -2.62 -16.55 -21.56
C PRO A 324 -1.75 -15.85 -22.62
N ASN A 325 -1.58 -14.53 -22.49
CA ASN A 325 -0.63 -13.75 -23.28
C ASN A 325 -0.06 -12.64 -22.39
N VAL A 326 1.27 -12.51 -22.33
CA VAL A 326 1.99 -11.47 -21.55
C VAL A 326 1.34 -10.11 -21.67
N VAL A 327 0.99 -9.69 -22.88
CA VAL A 327 0.45 -8.36 -23.16
C VAL A 327 -0.95 -8.22 -22.59
N ALA A 328 -1.81 -9.24 -22.77
CA ALA A 328 -3.15 -9.26 -22.21
C ALA A 328 -3.11 -9.23 -20.69
N ILE A 329 -2.27 -10.07 -20.09
CA ILE A 329 -2.05 -10.17 -18.64
C ILE A 329 -1.50 -8.85 -18.09
N GLY A 330 -0.44 -8.32 -18.69
CA GLY A 330 0.21 -7.08 -18.30
C GLY A 330 -0.74 -5.89 -18.35
N LEU A 331 -1.56 -5.77 -19.39
CA LEU A 331 -2.58 -4.74 -19.51
C LEU A 331 -3.64 -4.84 -18.40
N VAL A 332 -4.17 -6.04 -18.14
CA VAL A 332 -5.17 -6.26 -17.08
C VAL A 332 -4.58 -5.92 -15.71
N ILE A 333 -3.39 -6.44 -15.38
CA ILE A 333 -2.74 -6.19 -14.08
C ILE A 333 -2.35 -4.70 -13.93
N ALA A 334 -1.95 -4.03 -15.01
CA ALA A 334 -1.70 -2.59 -15.01
C ALA A 334 -2.96 -1.79 -14.70
N LEU A 335 -4.09 -2.11 -15.34
CA LEU A 335 -5.38 -1.45 -15.06
C LEU A 335 -5.82 -1.66 -13.62
N VAL A 336 -5.71 -2.88 -13.10
CA VAL A 336 -6.05 -3.16 -11.68
C VAL A 336 -5.12 -2.40 -10.73
N SER A 337 -3.83 -2.30 -11.06
CA SER A 337 -2.86 -1.53 -10.27
C SER A 337 -3.19 -0.03 -10.26
N ILE A 338 -3.57 0.52 -11.42
CA ILE A 338 -4.06 1.90 -11.54
C ILE A 338 -5.30 2.11 -10.68
N ALA A 339 -6.27 1.18 -10.72
CA ALA A 339 -7.48 1.25 -9.91
C ALA A 339 -7.13 1.27 -8.41
N ASN A 340 -6.30 0.35 -7.94
CA ASN A 340 -5.92 0.23 -6.54
C ASN A 340 -5.23 1.49 -5.98
N GLN A 341 -4.37 2.14 -6.78
CA GLN A 341 -3.64 3.37 -6.41
C GLN A 341 -4.57 4.49 -5.87
N SER A 342 -5.75 4.63 -6.46
CA SER A 342 -6.69 5.69 -6.11
C SER A 342 -7.56 5.37 -4.90
N VAL A 343 -7.93 4.10 -4.68
CA VAL A 343 -8.73 3.66 -3.51
C VAL A 343 -8.02 4.02 -2.22
N PHE A 344 -6.73 3.69 -2.13
CA PHE A 344 -5.91 3.97 -0.97
C PHE A 344 -5.79 5.48 -0.72
N THR A 345 -5.50 6.24 -1.78
CA THR A 345 -5.38 7.70 -1.74
C THR A 345 -6.68 8.37 -1.29
N ALA A 346 -7.82 7.92 -1.83
CA ALA A 346 -9.14 8.43 -1.48
C ALA A 346 -9.51 8.13 -0.03
N GLY A 347 -9.14 6.95 0.48
CA GLY A 347 -9.35 6.59 1.89
C GLY A 347 -8.60 7.49 2.86
N GLN A 348 -7.32 7.76 2.58
CA GLN A 348 -6.51 8.68 3.38
C GLN A 348 -7.10 10.09 3.38
N LEU A 349 -7.51 10.59 2.21
CA LEU A 349 -8.11 11.92 2.07
C LEU A 349 -9.46 12.04 2.80
N TRP A 350 -10.29 11.00 2.77
CA TRP A 350 -11.58 11.01 3.49
C TRP A 350 -11.37 11.10 5.00
N ILE A 351 -10.55 10.22 5.59
CA ILE A 351 -10.24 10.30 7.02
C ILE A 351 -9.60 11.65 7.37
N ALA A 352 -8.66 12.13 6.55
CA ALA A 352 -7.97 13.39 6.81
C ALA A 352 -8.92 14.61 6.82
N ARG A 353 -10.06 14.52 6.14
CA ARG A 353 -11.09 15.56 6.11
C ARG A 353 -12.00 15.54 7.33
N ASP A 354 -12.48 14.36 7.72
CA ASP A 354 -13.57 14.23 8.71
C ASP A 354 -13.08 13.86 10.12
N ALA A 355 -11.87 13.30 10.26
CA ALA A 355 -11.33 12.91 11.56
C ALA A 355 -10.61 14.05 12.28
N GLU A 356 -10.96 14.24 13.55
CA GLU A 356 -10.27 15.15 14.47
C GLU A 356 -8.77 14.77 14.60
N PRO A 357 -7.84 15.76 14.60
CA PRO A 357 -6.41 15.48 14.56
C PRO A 357 -5.91 14.54 15.67
N GLY A 358 -6.48 14.63 16.88
CA GLY A 358 -6.10 13.80 18.02
C GLY A 358 -6.57 12.34 17.95
N LEU A 359 -7.61 12.04 17.16
CA LEU A 359 -8.20 10.71 17.01
C LEU A 359 -7.84 10.03 15.68
N ARG A 360 -7.26 10.79 14.75
CA ARG A 360 -6.98 10.34 13.38
C ARG A 360 -6.18 9.04 13.32
N THR A 361 -5.07 8.94 14.05
CA THR A 361 -4.23 7.72 14.03
C THR A 361 -5.00 6.51 14.53
N SER A 362 -5.77 6.65 15.62
CA SER A 362 -6.61 5.56 16.14
C SER A 362 -7.71 5.13 15.17
N LEU A 363 -8.36 6.08 14.49
CA LEU A 363 -9.39 5.80 13.49
C LEU A 363 -8.82 5.18 12.21
N ILE A 364 -7.60 5.55 11.80
CA ILE A 364 -6.90 4.91 10.68
C ILE A 364 -6.57 3.47 11.04
N SER A 365 -5.90 3.23 12.18
CA SER A 365 -5.49 1.88 12.60
C SER A 365 -6.68 0.95 12.80
N PHE A 366 -7.74 1.42 13.48
CA PHE A 366 -8.96 0.62 13.64
C PHE A 366 -9.68 0.40 12.30
N GLY A 367 -9.71 1.41 11.43
CA GLY A 367 -10.31 1.27 10.11
C GLY A 367 -9.58 0.24 9.25
N GLN A 368 -8.24 0.27 9.25
CA GLN A 368 -7.41 -0.72 8.55
C GLN A 368 -7.57 -2.13 9.12
N LEU A 369 -7.78 -2.27 10.44
CA LEU A 369 -8.14 -3.56 11.03
C LEU A 369 -9.45 -4.12 10.43
N VAL A 370 -10.50 -3.30 10.38
CA VAL A 370 -11.80 -3.69 9.82
C VAL A 370 -11.70 -4.00 8.32
N ILE A 371 -10.98 -3.16 7.56
CA ILE A 371 -10.78 -3.32 6.11
C ILE A 371 -10.02 -4.61 5.82
N ASN A 372 -8.90 -4.86 6.52
CA ASN A 372 -8.11 -6.07 6.34
C ASN A 372 -8.89 -7.33 6.75
N ALA A 373 -9.67 -7.28 7.84
CA ALA A 373 -10.55 -8.38 8.21
C ALA A 373 -11.61 -8.65 7.12
N GLY A 374 -12.19 -7.59 6.55
CA GLY A 374 -13.13 -7.69 5.42
C GLY A 374 -12.48 -8.28 4.16
N LEU A 375 -11.26 -7.86 3.83
CA LEU A 375 -10.48 -8.41 2.72
C LEU A 375 -10.14 -9.89 2.90
N VAL A 376 -9.77 -10.32 4.11
CA VAL A 376 -9.55 -11.74 4.42
C VAL A 376 -10.85 -12.52 4.24
N GLY A 377 -11.96 -12.04 4.79
CA GLY A 377 -13.27 -12.69 4.63
C GLY A 377 -13.71 -12.79 3.17
N MET A 378 -13.52 -11.71 2.39
CA MET A 378 -13.86 -11.67 0.98
C MET A 378 -12.94 -12.58 0.14
N GLY A 379 -11.64 -12.61 0.44
CA GLY A 379 -10.67 -13.50 -0.21
C GLY A 379 -10.99 -14.98 0.05
N LEU A 380 -11.36 -15.33 1.28
CA LEU A 380 -11.80 -16.69 1.63
C LEU A 380 -13.09 -17.07 0.89
N ALA A 381 -14.10 -16.19 0.86
CA ALA A 381 -15.35 -16.45 0.16
C ALA A 381 -15.14 -16.67 -1.34
N LEU A 382 -14.35 -15.80 -1.99
CA LEU A 382 -14.00 -15.95 -3.40
C LEU A 382 -13.15 -17.20 -3.67
N GLY A 383 -12.22 -17.53 -2.76
CA GLY A 383 -11.40 -18.73 -2.86
C GLY A 383 -12.21 -20.02 -2.78
N LEU A 384 -13.22 -20.09 -1.91
CA LEU A 384 -14.14 -21.23 -1.83
C LEU A 384 -14.95 -21.38 -3.12
N ILE A 385 -15.50 -20.27 -3.65
CA ILE A 385 -16.25 -20.30 -4.91
C ILE A 385 -15.37 -20.73 -6.09
N ALA A 386 -14.09 -20.35 -6.08
CA ALA A 386 -13.13 -20.73 -7.11
C ALA A 386 -12.78 -22.23 -7.12
N GLN A 387 -13.08 -22.99 -6.06
CA GLN A 387 -12.83 -24.43 -6.03
C GLN A 387 -13.86 -25.22 -6.84
N ASP A 388 -15.11 -24.75 -6.87
CA ASP A 388 -16.24 -25.46 -7.46
C ASP A 388 -16.60 -24.99 -8.88
N HIS A 389 -15.91 -23.96 -9.40
CA HIS A 389 -16.27 -23.27 -10.63
C HIS A 389 -15.05 -22.90 -11.49
N ASP A 390 -15.25 -22.81 -12.80
CA ASP A 390 -14.22 -22.36 -13.76
C ASP A 390 -13.66 -20.98 -13.41
N ALA A 391 -12.41 -20.73 -13.82
CA ALA A 391 -11.61 -19.54 -13.48
C ALA A 391 -12.25 -18.17 -13.84
N VAL A 392 -13.31 -18.16 -14.65
CA VAL A 392 -14.07 -16.97 -15.05
C VAL A 392 -15.00 -16.46 -13.94
N TRP A 393 -15.51 -17.34 -13.08
CA TRP A 393 -16.50 -17.00 -12.04
C TRP A 393 -15.97 -16.00 -10.99
N PRO A 394 -14.75 -16.15 -10.45
CA PRO A 394 -14.18 -15.15 -9.55
C PRO A 394 -14.10 -13.75 -10.19
N VAL A 395 -13.79 -13.67 -11.49
CA VAL A 395 -13.73 -12.40 -12.24
C VAL A 395 -15.13 -11.79 -12.37
N MET A 396 -16.16 -12.59 -12.64
CA MET A 396 -17.54 -12.12 -12.68
C MET A 396 -18.04 -11.62 -11.32
N ILE A 397 -17.67 -12.28 -10.23
CA ILE A 397 -18.06 -11.82 -8.88
C ILE A 397 -17.33 -10.52 -8.54
N VAL A 398 -16.04 -10.40 -8.85
CA VAL A 398 -15.30 -9.15 -8.69
C VAL A 398 -15.93 -8.02 -9.51
N LEU A 399 -16.37 -8.31 -10.75
CA LEU A 399 -17.10 -7.35 -11.59
C LEU A 399 -18.40 -6.85 -10.91
N LEU A 400 -19.22 -7.77 -10.39
CA LEU A 400 -20.46 -7.42 -9.67
C LEU A 400 -20.21 -6.63 -8.38
N LEU A 401 -19.15 -7.00 -7.64
CA LEU A 401 -18.75 -6.29 -6.43
C LEU A 401 -18.22 -4.89 -6.75
N ASN A 402 -17.50 -4.71 -7.85
CA ASN A 402 -17.04 -3.41 -8.31
C ASN A 402 -18.21 -2.50 -8.74
N LEU A 403 -19.24 -3.05 -9.39
CA LEU A 403 -20.47 -2.31 -9.70
C LEU A 403 -21.17 -1.85 -8.42
N THR A 404 -21.27 -2.74 -7.43
CA THR A 404 -21.83 -2.44 -6.10
C THR A 404 -20.98 -1.37 -5.38
N ALA A 405 -19.66 -1.47 -5.46
CA ALA A 405 -18.73 -0.51 -4.89
C ALA A 405 -18.88 0.88 -5.54
N ALA A 406 -18.97 0.95 -6.87
CA ALA A 406 -19.21 2.18 -7.62
C ALA A 406 -20.52 2.85 -7.18
N TYR A 407 -21.61 2.08 -7.14
CA TYR A 407 -22.91 2.58 -6.67
C TYR A 407 -22.82 3.09 -5.22
N SER A 408 -22.20 2.32 -4.33
CA SER A 408 -22.02 2.74 -2.93
C SER A 408 -21.22 4.04 -2.80
N ALA A 409 -20.17 4.23 -3.62
CA ALA A 409 -19.37 5.46 -3.62
C ALA A 409 -20.20 6.66 -4.06
N THR A 410 -21.01 6.55 -5.11
CA THR A 410 -21.88 7.67 -5.54
C THR A 410 -22.88 8.09 -4.46
N ARG A 411 -23.34 7.13 -3.64
CA ARG A 411 -24.36 7.37 -2.61
C ARG A 411 -23.79 7.85 -1.29
N PHE A 412 -22.61 7.36 -0.91
CA PHE A 412 -22.08 7.53 0.45
C PHE A 412 -20.77 8.32 0.52
N ALA A 413 -19.99 8.36 -0.55
CA ALA A 413 -18.77 9.16 -0.57
C ALA A 413 -19.12 10.64 -0.69
N PRO A 414 -18.41 11.51 0.03
CA PRO A 414 -18.79 12.90 0.10
C PRO A 414 -18.41 13.67 -1.18
N ALA A 415 -19.35 14.43 -1.72
CA ALA A 415 -19.12 15.26 -2.90
C ALA A 415 -18.22 16.47 -2.56
N LYS A 416 -17.16 16.66 -3.37
CA LYS A 416 -16.13 17.71 -3.31
C LYS A 416 -15.20 17.70 -2.09
N SER A 417 -13.90 17.79 -2.36
CA SER A 417 -12.89 18.16 -1.37
C SER A 417 -12.98 19.66 -1.10
N VAL A 418 -13.13 20.05 0.16
CA VAL A 418 -12.83 21.41 0.61
C VAL A 418 -11.38 21.70 0.25
N ASP A 419 -11.16 22.87 -0.35
CA ASP A 419 -9.86 23.40 -0.74
C ASP A 419 -8.87 23.25 0.42
N VAL A 420 -7.73 22.60 0.18
CA VAL A 420 -6.67 22.40 1.19
C VAL A 420 -6.06 23.76 1.64
N ARG A 421 -6.46 24.86 1.01
CA ARG A 421 -6.21 26.24 1.48
C ARG A 421 -6.99 26.64 2.74
N GLY A 422 -8.00 25.87 3.15
CA GLY A 422 -8.88 26.17 4.28
C GLY A 422 -8.53 25.51 5.61
N LEU A 423 -7.32 24.96 5.79
CA LEU A 423 -6.86 24.60 7.14
C LEU A 423 -6.81 25.90 7.96
N PRO A 424 -7.43 25.96 9.17
CA PRO A 424 -7.28 27.12 10.02
C PRO A 424 -5.78 27.32 10.24
N GLN A 425 -5.25 28.41 9.67
CA GLN A 425 -3.99 28.94 10.16
C GLN A 425 -4.19 29.13 11.64
N VAL A 426 -3.38 28.46 12.45
CA VAL A 426 -3.33 28.70 13.89
C VAL A 426 -3.14 30.20 14.07
N SER A 427 -4.23 30.89 14.39
CA SER A 427 -4.23 32.33 14.60
C SER A 427 -3.30 32.59 15.78
N ARG A 428 -2.12 33.12 15.48
CA ARG A 428 -1.20 33.68 16.47
C ARG A 428 -1.87 34.90 17.12
N THR A 429 -2.73 34.71 18.10
CA THR A 429 -3.20 35.73 19.07
C THR A 429 -3.96 34.98 20.16
N SER A 430 -3.48 34.84 21.38
CA SER A 430 -3.48 35.92 22.38
C SER A 430 -2.38 35.73 23.43
N ARG A 431 -1.51 36.74 23.58
CA ARG A 431 -0.76 36.94 24.83
C ARG A 431 -1.75 37.19 25.97
N PRO A 432 -1.54 36.64 27.18
CA PRO A 432 -2.19 37.20 28.35
C PRO A 432 -1.64 38.61 28.56
N LYS A 433 -2.52 39.61 28.62
CA LYS A 433 -2.20 40.89 29.24
C LYS A 433 -1.97 40.61 30.72
N THR A 434 -0.72 40.66 31.17
CA THR A 434 -0.41 40.95 32.57
C THR A 434 -0.90 42.37 32.84
N GLY A 435 -2.02 42.48 33.55
CA GLY A 435 -2.50 43.75 34.08
C GLY A 435 -2.02 43.92 35.51
N GLY A 436 -1.61 45.15 35.82
CA GLY A 436 -1.71 45.83 37.13
C GLY A 436 -1.01 45.19 38.30
#